data_AF-A0A3R9YSC9-F1
#
_entry.id   AF-A0A3R9YSC9-F1
#
_cell.length_a   1.000
_cell.length_b   1.000
_cell.length_c   1.000
_cell.angle_alpha   90.00
_cell.angle_beta   90.00
_cell.angle_gamma   90.00
#
_symmetry.space_group_name_H-M   'P 1'
#
loop_
_entity.id
_entity.type
_entity.pdbx_description
1 polymer ?
#
loop_
_entity_poly.entity_id
_entity_poly.type
_entity_poly.pdbx_seq_one_letter_code
_entity_poly.pdbx_strand_id
1 'polypeptide(L)' 'MFNAGDKVLIVACEDDPRAVGKTGRVLDEVPPGPLTNGRWTVDRIGILIAPVLVHAHEIRKVSG' A
#
# COMPACT_ATOMS: atom_id res chain seq x y z
N MET A 1 -2.30 9.27 8.05
CA MET A 1 -2.44 7.94 8.67
C MET A 1 -3.49 7.15 7.89
N PHE A 2 -3.26 5.85 7.73
CA PHE A 2 -4.15 4.94 7.02
C PHE A 2 -4.79 3.95 8.00
N ASN A 3 -5.90 3.38 7.59
CA ASN A 3 -6.65 2.34 8.28
C ASN A 3 -6.83 1.15 7.33
N ALA A 4 -7.02 -0.05 7.89
CA ALA A 4 -7.41 -1.21 7.12
C ALA A 4 -8.63 -0.91 6.23
N GLY A 5 -8.55 -1.33 4.96
CA GLY A 5 -9.58 -1.11 3.95
C GLY A 5 -9.50 0.22 3.20
N ASP A 6 -8.69 1.19 3.66
CA ASP A 6 -8.49 2.45 2.95
C ASP A 6 -8.01 2.19 1.54
N LYS A 7 -8.71 2.76 0.56
CA LYS A 7 -8.29 2.70 -0.85
C LYS A 7 -7.18 3.71 -1.08
N VAL A 8 -6.08 3.26 -1.68
CA VAL A 8 -4.90 4.09 -1.93
C VAL A 8 -4.40 3.93 -3.35
N LEU A 9 -3.89 5.02 -3.93
CA LEU A 9 -3.07 5.03 -5.14
C LEU A 9 -1.60 4.84 -4.74
N ILE A 10 -0.92 3.91 -5.40
CA ILE A 10 0.51 3.67 -5.25
C ILE A 10 1.25 4.58 -6.22
N VAL A 11 2.01 5.56 -5.71
CA VAL A 11 2.75 6.55 -6.52
C VAL A 11 4.23 6.21 -6.67
N ALA A 12 4.76 5.34 -5.80
CA ALA A 12 6.07 4.71 -5.89
C ALA A 12 5.99 3.32 -5.22
N CYS A 13 6.86 2.39 -5.60
CA CYS A 13 6.92 1.07 -4.99
C CYS A 13 8.25 0.39 -5.36
N GLU A 14 9.15 0.24 -4.39
CA GLU A 14 10.40 -0.52 -4.57
C GLU A 14 10.16 -2.04 -4.59
N ASP A 15 9.18 -2.51 -3.83
CA ASP A 15 8.88 -3.94 -3.65
C ASP A 15 8.41 -4.61 -4.95
N ASP A 16 7.53 -3.92 -5.70
CA ASP A 16 7.15 -4.30 -7.06
C ASP A 16 6.83 -3.05 -7.91
N PRO A 17 7.70 -2.66 -8.86
CA PRO A 17 7.50 -1.50 -9.72
C PRO A 17 6.22 -1.54 -10.55
N ARG A 18 5.63 -2.72 -10.78
CA ARG A 18 4.37 -2.88 -11.53
C ARG A 18 3.16 -2.37 -10.76
N ALA A 19 3.29 -2.14 -9.46
CA ALA A 19 2.23 -1.59 -8.60
C ALA A 19 2.06 -0.07 -8.80
N VAL A 20 3.08 0.63 -9.31
CA VAL A 20 3.03 2.09 -9.52
C VAL A 20 1.90 2.45 -10.48
N GLY A 21 1.09 3.45 -10.08
CA GLY A 21 -0.07 3.92 -10.82
C GLY A 21 -1.36 3.11 -10.59
N LYS A 22 -1.31 2.02 -9.81
CA LYS A 22 -2.49 1.21 -9.47
C LYS A 22 -3.08 1.62 -8.13
N THR A 23 -4.38 1.35 -7.97
CA THR A 23 -5.02 1.44 -6.66
C THR A 23 -5.07 0.09 -5.98
N GLY A 24 -4.86 0.06 -4.67
CA GLY A 24 -5.08 -1.10 -3.81
C GLY A 24 -5.82 -0.73 -2.54
N ARG A 25 -5.81 -1.63 -1.55
CA ARG A 25 -6.35 -1.37 -0.21
C ARG A 25 -5.30 -1.65 0.86
N VAL A 26 -5.25 -0.81 1.88
CA VAL A 26 -4.40 -1.05 3.04
C VAL A 26 -4.92 -2.27 3.79
N LEU A 27 -4.05 -3.23 4.05
CA LEU A 27 -4.40 -4.44 4.79
C LEU A 27 -4.19 -4.27 6.29
N ASP A 28 -3.19 -3.50 6.71
CA ASP A 28 -2.78 -3.42 8.11
C ASP A 28 -3.83 -2.71 8.98
N GLU A 29 -4.14 -3.32 10.14
CA GLU A 29 -5.07 -2.77 11.14
C GLU A 29 -4.41 -1.75 12.07
N VAL A 30 -3.07 -1.75 12.13
CA VAL A 30 -2.27 -0.87 12.99
C VAL A 30 -1.18 -0.17 12.19
N PRO A 31 -0.68 1.01 12.64
CA PRO A 31 0.44 1.67 12.00
C PRO A 31 1.69 0.80 11.92
N PRO A 32 2.47 0.92 10.85
CA PRO A 32 3.68 0.13 10.66
C PRO A 32 4.78 0.57 11.64
N GLY A 33 5.56 -0.41 12.08
CA GLY A 33 6.63 -0.24 13.07
C GLY A 33 7.96 -0.83 12.60
N PRO A 34 8.94 -0.98 13.51
CA PRO A 34 10.27 -1.48 13.16
C PRO A 34 10.25 -2.86 12.48
N LEU A 35 9.31 -3.74 12.86
CA LEU A 35 9.20 -5.08 12.29
C LEU A 35 8.78 -5.10 10.81
N THR A 36 8.08 -4.06 10.34
CA THR A 36 7.72 -3.90 8.92
C THR A 36 8.62 -2.89 8.20
N ASN A 37 9.68 -2.43 8.87
CA ASN A 37 10.52 -1.32 8.42
C ASN A 37 9.70 -0.04 8.13
N GLY A 38 8.63 0.22 8.88
CA GLY A 38 7.77 1.39 8.66
C GLY A 38 6.98 1.36 7.35
N ARG A 39 6.75 0.17 6.76
CA ARG A 39 5.98 -0.03 5.53
C ARG A 39 4.60 -0.60 5.81
N TRP A 40 3.63 -0.12 5.04
CA TRP A 40 2.25 -0.59 4.97
C TRP A 40 2.11 -1.71 3.95
N THR A 41 1.28 -2.69 4.25
CA THR A 41 0.85 -3.71 3.30
C THR A 41 -0.34 -3.20 2.50
N VAL A 42 -0.24 -3.23 1.17
CA VAL A 42 -1.33 -2.89 0.26
C VAL A 42 -1.68 -4.11 -0.59
N ASP A 43 -2.95 -4.52 -0.59
CA ASP A 43 -3.49 -5.66 -1.35
C ASP A 43 -4.49 -5.21 -2.43
N ARG A 44 -5.09 -6.19 -3.14
CA ARG A 44 -6.11 -5.96 -4.19
C ARG A 44 -5.65 -4.98 -5.29
N ILE A 45 -4.37 -5.04 -5.64
CA ILE A 45 -3.72 -4.18 -6.64
C ILE A 45 -4.00 -4.67 -8.06
N GLY A 46 -4.14 -5.99 -8.23
CA GLY A 46 -4.48 -6.65 -9.50
C GLY A 46 -4.38 -8.17 -9.37
N ILE A 47 -4.89 -8.89 -10.35
CA ILE A 47 -4.97 -10.37 -10.30
C ILE A 47 -3.58 -11.03 -10.29
N LEU A 48 -2.58 -10.38 -10.88
CA LEU A 48 -1.21 -10.92 -11.04
C LEU A 48 -0.16 -10.14 -10.24
N ILE A 49 -0.60 -9.34 -9.26
CA ILE A 49 0.30 -8.53 -8.41
C ILE A 49 0.04 -8.93 -6.97
N ALA A 50 1.06 -9.49 -6.34
CA ALA A 50 1.03 -9.82 -4.92
C ALA A 50 0.84 -8.54 -4.08
N PRO A 51 0.41 -8.65 -2.82
CA PRO A 51 0.46 -7.53 -1.90
C PRO A 51 1.88 -6.94 -1.84
N VAL A 52 1.99 -5.61 -1.73
CA VAL A 52 3.27 -4.90 -1.69
C VAL A 52 3.45 -4.17 -0.37
N LEU A 53 4.72 -3.97 0.01
CA LEU A 53 5.13 -3.16 1.15
C LEU A 53 5.57 -1.77 0.70
N VAL A 54 4.89 -0.73 1.20
CA VAL A 54 5.11 0.67 0.80
C VAL A 54 5.17 1.61 2.00
N HIS A 55 6.05 2.61 1.96
CA HIS A 55 6.06 3.67 2.95
C HIS A 55 4.87 4.62 2.75
N ALA A 56 4.49 5.33 3.82
CA ALA A 56 3.36 6.26 3.79
C ALA A 56 3.50 7.36 2.72
N HIS A 57 4.73 7.76 2.36
CA HIS A 57 4.97 8.77 1.33
C HIS A 57 4.81 8.23 -0.10
N GLU A 58 4.80 6.91 -0.29
CA GLU A 58 4.66 6.22 -1.57
C GLU A 58 3.20 5.91 -1.95
N ILE A 59 2.25 6.22 -1.04
CA ILE A 59 0.82 6.04 -1.27
C ILE A 59 0.02 7.31 -1.00
N ARG A 60 -1.13 7.44 -1.66
CA ARG A 60 -2.10 8.53 -1.48
C ARG A 60 -3.49 7.96 -1.30
N LYS A 61 -4.22 8.45 -0.30
CA LYS A 61 -5.65 8.13 -0.15
C LYS A 61 -6.41 8.56 -1.40
N VAL A 62 -7.29 7.69 -1.88
CA VAL A 62 -8.26 8.04 -2.92
C VAL A 62 -9.66 7.89 -2.33
N SER A 63 -10.43 8.97 -2.36
CA SER A 63 -11.85 8.91 -2.06
C SER A 63 -12.54 8.13 -3.18
N GLY A 64 -13.28 7.09 -2.81
CA GLY A 64 -14.20 6.41 -3.73
C GLY A 64 -15.51 7.17 -3.83
#